data_AF-A0A3M1Q1Z8-F1
#
_entry.id   AF-A0A3M1Q1Z8-F1
#
_cell.length_a   1.000
_cell.length_b   1.000
_cell.length_c   1.000
_cell.angle_alpha   90.00
_cell.angle_beta   90.00
_cell.angle_gamma   90.00
#
_symmetry.space_group_name_H-M   'P 1'
#
loop_
_entity.id
_entity.type
_entity.pdbx_description
1 polymer ?
#
loop_
_entity_poly.entity_id
_entity_poly.type
_entity_poly.pdbx_seq_one_letter_code
_entity_poly.pdbx_strand_id
1 'polypeptide(L)'
;EGDLVRLNVYQEITDISESSIGNINEVGPTFTKRQLRNSVLARDGQTIVLGGLIGSNIRKSEHKIPLLGDIPLLGRLFRSEGSTAQKTNLLVFITPHIIRDGKDLNAITRRNQTTGRRMQTEALRRSIPPGTLFNDLPAPPTTEESP
;
A
#
# COMPACT_ATOMS: atom_id res chain seq x y z
N GLU A 1 -35.91 1.08 -8.08
CA GLU A 1 -34.96 0.00 -8.46
C GLU A 1 -33.62 0.51 -9.05
N GLY A 2 -33.12 1.70 -8.68
CA GLY A 2 -32.01 2.35 -9.39
C GLY A 2 -30.67 2.45 -8.67
N ASP A 3 -30.46 1.72 -7.57
CA ASP A 3 -29.31 1.92 -6.66
C ASP A 3 -28.27 0.80 -6.72
N LEU A 4 -28.43 -0.18 -7.62
CA LEU A 4 -27.46 -1.24 -7.85
C LEU A 4 -26.45 -0.83 -8.92
N VAL A 5 -25.18 -0.92 -8.58
CA VAL A 5 -24.05 -0.65 -9.46
C VAL A 5 -23.29 -1.95 -9.70
N ARG A 6 -23.11 -2.30 -10.97
CA ARG A 6 -22.19 -3.37 -11.37
C ARG A 6 -20.83 -2.77 -11.66
N LEU A 7 -19.81 -3.22 -10.94
CA LEU A 7 -18.42 -2.77 -11.10
C LEU A 7 -17.59 -3.91 -11.65
N ASN A 8 -16.88 -3.66 -12.75
CA ASN A 8 -15.79 -4.52 -13.21
C ASN A 8 -14.48 -3.90 -12.74
N VAL A 9 -13.81 -4.57 -11.79
CA VAL A 9 -12.65 -4.01 -11.10
C VAL A 9 -11.40 -4.78 -11.50
N TYR A 10 -10.41 -4.04 -11.98
CA TYR A 10 -9.07 -4.53 -12.30
C TYR A 10 -8.07 -3.77 -11.42
N GLN A 11 -7.38 -4.48 -10.54
CA GLN A 11 -6.32 -3.91 -9.69
C GLN A 11 -5.01 -4.63 -9.96
N GLU A 12 -3.95 -3.86 -10.10
CA GLU A 12 -2.58 -4.35 -10.22
C GLU A 12 -1.70 -3.56 -9.27
N ILE A 13 -0.94 -4.28 -8.44
CA ILE A 13 0.11 -3.73 -7.59
C ILE A 13 1.39 -4.44 -7.99
N THR A 14 2.38 -3.66 -8.41
CA THR A 14 3.69 -4.16 -8.82
C THR A 14 4.76 -3.61 -7.87
N ASP A 15 5.59 -4.50 -7.37
CA ASP A 15 6.72 -4.18 -6.49
C ASP A 15 8.03 -4.68 -7.10
N ILE A 16 9.14 -3.99 -6.85
CA ILE A 16 10.46 -4.36 -7.38
C ILE A 16 11.18 -5.20 -6.34
N SER A 17 11.53 -6.43 -6.69
CA SER A 17 12.34 -7.30 -5.86
C SER A 17 13.82 -6.91 -6.03
N GLU A 18 14.43 -6.34 -4.99
CA GLU A 18 15.86 -5.96 -4.97
C GLU A 18 16.83 -7.17 -5.00
N SER A 19 16.32 -8.39 -5.17
CA SER A 19 17.08 -9.64 -4.99
C SER A 19 18.01 -10.04 -6.14
N SER A 20 18.19 -9.22 -7.17
CA SER A 20 18.96 -9.59 -8.37
C SER A 20 20.43 -9.14 -8.36
N ILE A 21 21.00 -8.74 -7.21
CA ILE A 21 22.44 -8.45 -7.14
C ILE A 21 23.21 -9.77 -6.98
N GLY A 22 23.63 -10.38 -8.09
CA GLY A 22 24.64 -11.45 -8.09
C GLY A 22 24.33 -12.75 -8.86
N ASN A 23 23.18 -12.86 -9.53
CA ASN A 23 22.86 -14.05 -10.34
C ASN A 23 23.25 -13.82 -11.81
N ILE A 24 24.29 -14.52 -12.29
CA ILE A 24 24.86 -14.34 -13.65
C ILE A 24 23.86 -14.70 -14.78
N ASN A 25 22.78 -15.41 -14.43
CA ASN A 25 21.75 -15.88 -15.36
C ASN A 25 20.46 -15.03 -15.33
N GLU A 26 20.36 -14.03 -14.44
CA GLU A 26 19.14 -13.22 -14.26
C GLU A 26 19.37 -11.81 -14.81
N VAL A 27 19.02 -11.63 -16.09
CA VAL A 27 19.17 -10.34 -16.78
C VAL A 27 17.93 -9.49 -16.54
N GLY A 28 17.98 -8.60 -15.54
CA GLY A 28 16.99 -7.55 -15.32
C GLY A 28 16.32 -7.58 -13.93
N PRO A 29 15.55 -6.53 -13.59
CA PRO A 29 14.86 -6.44 -12.31
C PRO A 29 13.72 -7.45 -12.22
N THR A 30 13.66 -8.17 -11.10
CA THR A 30 12.54 -9.07 -10.80
C THR A 30 11.38 -8.28 -10.20
N PHE A 31 10.17 -8.43 -10.77
CA PHE A 31 8.97 -7.74 -10.29
C PHE A 31 8.03 -8.74 -9.60
N THR A 32 7.56 -8.38 -8.41
CA THR A 32 6.45 -9.09 -7.75
C THR A 32 5.14 -8.42 -8.15
N LYS A 33 4.33 -9.10 -8.96
CA LYS A 33 3.02 -8.60 -9.40
C LYS A 33 1.89 -9.23 -8.59
N ARG A 34 0.94 -8.40 -8.16
CA ARG A 34 -0.32 -8.81 -7.50
C ARG A 34 -1.47 -8.29 -8.35
N GLN A 35 -2.28 -9.17 -8.92
CA GLN A 35 -3.38 -8.81 -9.80
C GLN A 35 -4.71 -9.34 -9.26
N LEU A 36 -5.76 -8.52 -9.32
CA LEU A 36 -7.13 -8.86 -8.93
C LEU A 36 -8.11 -8.42 -10.04
N ARG A 37 -8.92 -9.37 -10.51
CA ARG A 37 -9.96 -9.16 -11.53
C ARG A 37 -11.28 -9.69 -11.00
N ASN A 38 -12.24 -8.82 -10.69
CA ASN A 38 -13.52 -9.25 -10.14
C ASN A 38 -14.69 -8.41 -10.69
N SER A 39 -15.89 -9.01 -10.77
CA SER A 39 -17.13 -8.32 -11.12
C SER A 39 -18.03 -8.33 -9.90
N VAL A 40 -18.33 -7.17 -9.36
CA VAL A 40 -19.13 -7.03 -8.13
C VAL A 40 -20.39 -6.25 -8.37
N LEU A 41 -21.43 -6.59 -7.63
CA LEU A 41 -22.71 -5.90 -7.59
C LEU A 41 -22.85 -5.26 -6.21
N ALA A 42 -22.92 -3.93 -6.15
CA ALA A 42 -22.95 -3.20 -4.90
C ALA A 42 -24.06 -2.14 -4.93
N ARG A 43 -24.60 -1.80 -3.77
CA ARG A 43 -25.53 -0.68 -3.63
C ARG A 43 -24.77 0.63 -3.44
N ASP A 44 -25.35 1.72 -3.92
CA ASP A 44 -24.86 3.07 -3.69
C ASP A 44 -24.56 3.33 -2.20
N GLY A 45 -23.36 3.86 -1.91
CA GLY A 45 -22.88 4.17 -0.57
C GLY A 45 -22.54 2.97 0.32
N GLN A 46 -22.77 1.73 -0.12
CA GLN A 46 -22.49 0.54 0.67
C GLN A 46 -21.08 0.01 0.38
N THR A 47 -20.22 -0.02 1.40
CA THR A 47 -18.89 -0.63 1.30
C THR A 47 -19.00 -2.15 1.20
N ILE A 48 -18.35 -2.73 0.19
CA ILE A 48 -18.21 -4.17 0.01
C ILE A 48 -16.74 -4.60 0.01
N VAL A 49 -16.49 -5.81 0.47
CA VAL A 49 -15.17 -6.46 0.38
C VAL A 49 -15.09 -7.17 -0.97
N LEU A 50 -14.14 -6.78 -1.81
CA LEU A 50 -13.92 -7.43 -3.11
C LEU A 50 -13.18 -8.76 -2.97
N GLY A 51 -12.35 -8.87 -1.93
CA GLY A 51 -11.45 -9.98 -1.68
C GLY A 51 -10.23 -9.54 -0.88
N GLY A 52 -9.35 -10.49 -0.61
CA GLY A 52 -8.07 -10.27 0.04
C GLY A 52 -7.02 -11.27 -0.40
N LEU A 53 -5.75 -10.91 -0.29
CA LEU A 53 -4.61 -11.79 -0.55
C LEU A 53 -3.87 -12.02 0.77
N ILE A 54 -3.75 -13.29 1.17
CA ILE A 54 -2.92 -13.70 2.30
C ILE A 54 -1.70 -14.42 1.73
N GLY A 55 -0.53 -13.81 1.88
CA GLY A 55 0.75 -14.39 1.48
C GLY A 55 1.56 -14.81 2.70
N SER A 56 2.22 -15.96 2.61
CA SER A 56 3.24 -16.38 3.57
C SER A 56 4.52 -16.76 2.82
N ASN A 57 5.64 -16.17 3.21
CA ASN A 57 6.96 -16.49 2.67
C ASN A 57 7.83 -16.97 3.84
N ILE A 58 8.31 -18.21 3.76
CA ILE A 58 9.23 -18.78 4.75
C ILE A 58 10.56 -19.01 4.04
N ARG A 59 11.60 -18.24 4.41
CA ARG A 59 12.97 -18.46 3.95
C ARG A 59 13.76 -19.14 5.06
N LYS A 60 14.27 -20.33 4.76
CA LYS A 60 15.24 -21.03 5.61
C LYS A 60 16.60 -20.94 4.95
N SER A 61 17.59 -20.44 5.68
CA SER A 61 18.99 -20.49 5.31
C SER A 61 19.71 -21.41 6.29
N GLU A 62 20.55 -22.31 5.78
CA GLU A 62 21.39 -23.16 6.61
C GLU A 62 22.82 -23.06 6.08
N HIS A 63 23.73 -22.64 6.96
CA HIS A 63 25.17 -22.63 6.71
C HIS A 63 25.83 -23.60 7.67
N LYS A 64 26.48 -24.65 7.16
CA LYS A 64 27.17 -25.64 8.00
C LYS A 64 28.53 -26.00 7.46
N ILE A 65 29.45 -26.35 8.36
CA ILE A 65 30.75 -26.92 7.98
C ILE A 65 30.53 -28.40 7.62
N PRO A 66 30.98 -28.86 6.43
CA PRO A 66 30.93 -30.28 6.06
C PRO A 66 31.64 -31.15 7.10
N LEU A 67 31.17 -32.39 7.33
CA LEU A 67 31.58 -33.31 8.40
C LEU A 67 31.20 -32.85 9.83
N LEU A 68 31.62 -31.66 10.27
CA LEU A 68 31.45 -31.24 11.67
C LEU A 68 30.01 -30.83 12.01
N GLY A 69 29.27 -30.27 11.05
CA GLY A 69 27.89 -29.84 11.22
C GLY A 69 26.88 -30.98 11.37
N ASP A 70 27.24 -32.20 10.97
CA ASP A 70 26.37 -33.38 11.00
C ASP A 70 26.57 -34.27 12.25
N ILE A 71 27.54 -33.92 13.12
CA ILE A 71 27.81 -34.67 14.35
C ILE A 71 26.61 -34.53 15.31
N PRO A 72 25.98 -35.63 15.75
CA PRO A 72 24.93 -35.55 16.76
C PRO A 72 25.46 -34.91 18.04
N LEU A 73 24.63 -34.12 18.74
CA LEU A 73 24.99 -33.37 19.96
C LEU A 73 25.90 -32.14 19.73
N LEU A 74 26.98 -32.26 18.95
CA LEU A 74 27.99 -31.19 18.76
C LEU A 74 27.82 -30.35 17.48
N GLY A 75 27.11 -30.86 16.49
CA GLY A 75 26.95 -30.20 15.18
C GLY A 75 26.26 -28.84 15.23
N ARG A 76 25.52 -28.53 16.31
CA ARG A 76 24.89 -27.21 16.52
C ARG A 76 25.90 -26.06 16.68
N LEU A 77 27.14 -26.35 17.12
CA LEU A 77 28.20 -25.34 17.24
C LEU A 77 28.84 -25.00 15.89
N PHE A 78 28.70 -25.88 14.89
CA PHE A 78 29.33 -25.78 13.57
C PHE A 78 28.32 -25.54 12.44
N ARG A 79 27.07 -25.20 12.80
CA ARG A 79 26.01 -24.82 11.87
C ARG A 79 25.31 -23.55 12.34
N SER A 80 24.87 -22.74 11.39
CA SER A 80 24.05 -21.56 11.58
C SER A 80 22.78 -21.72 10.78
N GLU A 81 21.64 -21.63 11.44
CA GLU A 81 20.31 -21.69 10.83
C GLU A 81 19.66 -20.31 10.93
N GLY A 82 19.21 -19.78 9.81
CA GLY A 82 18.38 -18.57 9.75
C GLY A 82 16.99 -18.94 9.26
N SER A 83 15.95 -18.52 9.97
CA SER A 83 14.56 -18.69 9.54
C SER A 83 13.85 -17.35 9.56
N THR A 84 13.47 -16.87 8.38
CA THR A 84 12.70 -15.63 8.21
C THR A 84 11.31 -15.98 7.73
N ALA A 85 10.30 -15.66 8.51
CA ALA A 85 8.90 -15.81 8.14
C ALA A 85 8.27 -14.42 7.91
N GLN A 86 7.74 -14.19 6.71
CA GLN A 86 7.03 -12.97 6.35
C GLN A 86 5.58 -13.31 6.01
N LYS A 87 4.64 -12.64 6.67
CA LYS A 87 3.20 -12.77 6.40
C LYS A 87 2.66 -11.44 5.89
N THR A 88 1.95 -11.47 4.78
CA THR A 88 1.34 -10.29 4.16
C THR A 88 -0.16 -10.50 4.06
N ASN A 89 -0.94 -9.59 4.63
CA ASN A 89 -2.40 -9.60 4.51
C ASN A 89 -2.82 -8.35 3.74
N LEU A 90 -3.52 -8.52 2.62
CA LEU A 90 -4.09 -7.44 1.84
C LEU A 90 -5.61 -7.60 1.81
N LEU A 91 -6.34 -6.53 2.11
CA LEU A 91 -7.80 -6.47 2.05
C LEU A 91 -8.21 -5.30 1.17
N VAL A 92 -9.15 -5.53 0.26
CA VAL A 92 -9.61 -4.52 -0.68
C VAL A 92 -11.09 -4.23 -0.46
N PHE A 93 -11.37 -2.97 -0.15
CA PHE A 93 -12.72 -2.44 0.07
C PHE A 93 -13.08 -1.46 -1.04
N ILE A 94 -14.33 -1.50 -1.49
CA ILE A 94 -14.87 -0.49 -2.42
C ILE A 94 -16.22 0.00 -1.93
N THR A 95 -16.42 1.30 -2.06
CA THR A 95 -17.69 1.99 -1.80
C THR A 95 -18.09 2.72 -3.08
N PRO A 96 -19.08 2.22 -3.84
CA PRO A 96 -19.58 2.95 -4.99
C PRO A 96 -20.38 4.18 -4.55
N HIS A 97 -20.32 5.25 -5.34
CA HIS A 97 -21.19 6.41 -5.18
C HIS A 97 -21.82 6.78 -6.53
N ILE A 98 -23.14 6.82 -6.61
CA ILE A 98 -23.90 7.25 -7.79
C ILE A 98 -24.10 8.76 -7.71
N ILE A 99 -23.61 9.49 -8.71
CA ILE A 99 -23.81 10.93 -8.83
C ILE A 99 -24.95 11.16 -9.80
N ARG A 100 -26.07 11.71 -9.31
CA ARG A 100 -27.28 11.95 -10.12
C ARG A 100 -27.33 13.40 -10.64
N ASP A 101 -26.94 14.36 -9.79
CA ASP A 101 -27.04 15.79 -10.11
C ASP A 101 -25.70 16.55 -9.94
N GLY A 102 -25.57 17.70 -10.61
CA GLY A 102 -24.39 18.57 -10.49
C GLY A 102 -24.17 19.15 -9.08
N LYS A 103 -25.21 19.19 -8.24
CA LYS A 103 -25.09 19.55 -6.81
C LYS A 103 -24.29 18.51 -6.03
N ASP A 104 -24.51 17.22 -6.31
CA ASP A 104 -23.80 16.11 -5.67
C ASP A 104 -22.31 16.11 -6.06
N LEU A 105 -22.04 16.37 -7.35
CA LEU A 105 -20.66 16.49 -7.85
C LEU A 105 -19.88 17.59 -7.14
N ASN A 106 -20.50 18.75 -6.91
CA ASN A 106 -19.87 19.88 -6.20
C ASN A 106 -19.65 19.59 -4.72
N ALA A 107 -20.54 18.82 -4.08
CA ALA A 107 -20.37 18.38 -2.70
C ALA A 107 -19.18 17.42 -2.55
N ILE A 108 -19.08 16.41 -3.43
CA ILE A 108 -17.98 15.43 -3.43
C ILE A 108 -16.66 16.12 -3.77
N THR A 109 -16.65 17.02 -4.74
CA THR A 109 -15.45 17.76 -5.17
C THR A 109 -14.92 18.64 -4.04
N ARG A 110 -15.78 19.40 -3.34
CA ARG A 110 -15.36 20.22 -2.19
C ARG A 110 -14.80 19.38 -1.03
N ARG A 111 -15.41 18.21 -0.76
CA ARG A 111 -14.91 17.28 0.26
C ARG A 111 -13.53 16.72 -0.10
N ASN A 112 -13.31 16.37 -1.36
CA ASN A 112 -12.01 15.85 -1.82
C ASN A 112 -10.93 16.94 -1.86
N GLN A 113 -11.27 18.16 -2.27
CA GLN A 113 -10.34 19.30 -2.32
C GLN A 113 -9.84 19.73 -0.93
N THR A 114 -10.71 19.71 0.09
CA THR A 114 -10.31 20.05 1.47
C THR A 114 -9.37 19.01 2.07
N THR A 115 -9.63 17.73 1.84
CA THR A 115 -8.73 16.64 2.25
C THR A 115 -7.37 16.74 1.56
N GLY A 116 -7.35 16.97 0.24
CA GLY A 116 -6.11 17.10 -0.52
C GLY A 116 -5.26 18.29 -0.07
N ARG A 117 -5.90 19.44 0.20
CA ARG A 117 -5.21 20.64 0.69
C ARG A 117 -4.54 20.40 2.04
N ARG A 118 -5.22 19.77 2.99
CA ARG A 118 -4.64 19.47 4.32
C ARG A 118 -3.41 18.58 4.25
N MET A 119 -3.39 17.62 3.34
CA MET A 119 -2.23 16.73 3.15
C MET A 119 -1.03 17.46 2.54
N GLN A 120 -1.28 18.39 1.61
CA GLN A 120 -0.22 19.16 0.96
C GLN A 120 0.41 20.18 1.93
N THR A 121 -0.39 20.88 2.74
CA THR A 121 0.14 21.83 3.74
C THR A 121 1.01 21.14 4.79
N GLU A 122 0.65 19.93 5.21
CA GLU A 122 1.38 19.15 6.21
C GLU A 122 2.69 18.56 5.65
N ALA A 123 2.68 18.10 4.39
CA ALA A 123 3.90 17.63 3.71
C ALA A 123 4.91 18.78 3.51
N LEU A 124 4.41 19.95 3.09
CA LEU A 124 5.23 21.15 2.98
C LEU A 124 5.80 21.56 4.35
N ARG A 125 4.97 21.55 5.40
CA ARG A 125 5.38 21.88 6.76
C ARG A 125 6.49 20.96 7.31
N ARG A 126 6.46 19.66 6.99
CA ARG A 126 7.52 18.71 7.43
C ARG A 126 8.82 18.84 6.64
N SER A 127 8.76 19.33 5.41
CA SER A 127 9.95 19.55 4.58
C SER A 127 10.72 20.82 4.94
N ILE A 128 10.12 21.71 5.75
CA ILE A 128 10.73 22.95 6.20
C ILE A 128 11.52 22.67 7.50
N PRO A 129 12.86 22.84 7.50
CA PRO A 129 13.66 22.57 8.69
C PRO A 129 13.29 23.53 9.83
N PRO A 130 13.21 23.05 11.09
CA PRO A 130 12.93 23.89 12.24
C PRO A 130 14.01 24.97 12.38
N GLY A 131 13.62 26.24 12.24
CA GLY A 131 14.53 27.40 12.33
C GLY A 131 14.53 28.33 11.10
N THR A 132 13.89 27.94 9.99
CA THR A 132 13.61 28.89 8.90
C THR A 132 12.53 29.88 9.36
N LEU A 133 12.73 31.16 9.08
CA LEU A 133 11.88 32.28 9.49
C LEU A 133 10.41 32.01 9.12
N PHE A 134 9.62 31.59 10.11
CA PHE A 134 8.21 31.20 9.98
C PHE A 134 7.26 32.36 9.64
N ASN A 135 7.78 33.59 9.57
CA ASN A 135 6.99 34.82 9.63
C ASN A 135 6.68 35.44 8.26
N ASP A 136 7.31 34.95 7.18
CA ASP A 136 7.17 35.52 5.82
C ASP A 136 6.31 34.65 4.88
N LEU A 137 5.81 33.50 5.36
CA LEU A 137 4.79 32.78 4.59
C LEU A 137 3.47 33.56 4.68
N PRO A 138 2.80 33.85 3.56
CA PRO A 138 1.45 34.39 3.60
C PRO A 138 0.59 33.42 4.41
N ALA A 139 -0.14 33.96 5.39
CA ALA A 139 -1.08 33.16 6.17
C ALA A 139 -1.98 32.38 5.19
N PRO A 140 -2.30 31.11 5.47
CA PRO A 140 -3.28 30.40 4.66
C PRO A 140 -4.52 31.28 4.57
N PRO A 141 -5.18 31.39 3.39
CA PRO A 141 -6.35 32.24 3.26
C PRO A 141 -7.33 31.84 4.36
N THR A 142 -7.50 32.74 5.33
CA THR A 142 -8.52 32.61 6.35
C THR A 142 -9.80 32.57 5.55
N THR A 143 -10.54 31.46 5.67
CA THR A 143 -11.94 31.47 5.27
C THR A 143 -12.64 32.32 6.33
N GLU A 144 -12.43 33.63 6.26
CA GLU A 144 -13.32 34.60 6.84
C GLU A 144 -14.67 34.36 6.16
N GLU A 145 -15.64 34.02 7.00
CA GLU A 145 -17.02 34.51 6.94
C GLU A 145 -17.42 35.07 5.58
N SER A 146 -18.38 34.47 4.87
CA SER A 146 -19.81 34.73 5.07
C SER A 146 -20.56 34.20 3.84
N PRO A 147 -21.91 34.23 3.77
CA PRO A 147 -22.94 34.17 4.81
C PRO A 147 -23.74 32.84 4.76
#